data_AF-A0A9W7FI07-F1
#
_entry.id   AF-A0A9W7FI07-F1
#
_cell.length_a   1.000
_cell.length_b   1.000
_cell.length_c   1.000
_cell.angle_alpha   90.00
_cell.angle_beta   90.00
_cell.angle_gamma   90.00
#
_symmetry.space_group_name_H-M   'P 1'
#
loop_
_entity.id
_entity.type
_entity.pdbx_description
1 polymer ?
#
loop_
_entity_poly.entity_id
_entity_poly.type
_entity_poly.pdbx_seq_one_letter_code
_entity_poly.pdbx_strand_id
1 'polypeptide(L)' 'MTVISLSTGGLLIYNPLACTQELQDLLAPIIKDHGDPRYIVLGTVALEHKVYAGVFAQNYPKADVYLQPGQ' A
#
# COMPACT_ATOMS: atom_id res chain seq x y z
N MET A 1 5.89 1.87 -6.35
CA MET A 1 5.36 1.02 -5.26
C MET A 1 6.34 -0.07 -4.93
N THR A 2 6.56 -0.31 -3.65
CA THR A 2 7.36 -1.42 -3.13
C THR A 2 6.55 -2.14 -2.06
N VAL A 3 6.57 -3.47 -2.07
CA VAL A 3 5.89 -4.33 -1.10
C VAL A 3 6.94 -5.01 -0.24
N ILE A 4 6.81 -4.89 1.08
CA ILE A 4 7.77 -5.43 2.04
C ILE A 4 7.04 -6.35 3.00
N SER A 5 7.49 -7.61 3.09
CA SER A 5 6.99 -8.56 4.09
C SER A 5 7.55 -8.23 5.47
N LEU A 6 6.68 -8.20 6.48
CA LEU A 6 7.06 -7.86 7.84
C LEU A 6 7.34 -9.14 8.64
N SER A 7 8.42 -9.13 9.44
CA SER A 7 8.73 -10.24 10.35
C SER A 7 7.63 -10.48 11.41
N THR A 8 6.81 -9.48 11.68
CA THR A 8 5.64 -9.54 12.57
C THR A 8 4.35 -9.98 11.87
N GLY A 9 4.42 -10.38 10.60
CA GLY A 9 3.27 -10.69 9.75
C GLY A 9 2.63 -9.45 9.11
N GLY A 10 2.02 -9.66 7.95
CA GLY A 10 1.44 -8.64 7.10
C GLY A 10 2.46 -7.93 6.20
N LEU A 11 1.98 -6.91 5.48
CA LEU A 11 2.78 -6.18 4.49
C LEU A 11 2.92 -4.69 4.83
N LEU A 12 4.06 -4.11 4.47
CA LEU A 12 4.21 -2.67 4.28
C LEU A 12 4.17 -2.35 2.79
N ILE A 13 3.34 -1.38 2.43
CA ILE A 13 3.22 -0.84 1.07
C ILE A 13 3.84 0.56 1.05
N TYR A 14 4.92 0.72 0.30
CA TYR A 14 5.62 1.99 0.16
C TYR A 14 5.34 2.62 -1.20
N ASN A 15 4.93 3.89 -1.22
CA ASN A 15 4.54 4.66 -2.41
C ASN A 15 3.52 3.88 -3.28
N PRO A 16 2.29 3.68 -2.78
CA PRO A 16 1.24 2.96 -3.51
C PRO A 16 0.97 3.58 -4.89
N LEU A 17 0.32 2.79 -5.75
CA LEU A 17 -0.13 3.20 -7.08
C LEU A 17 -1.65 3.06 -7.17
N ALA A 18 -2.22 3.37 -8.34
CA ALA A 18 -3.61 3.06 -8.63
C ALA A 18 -3.90 1.58 -8.34
N CYS A 19 -4.96 1.31 -7.56
CA CYS A 19 -5.37 -0.05 -7.19
C CYS A 19 -6.13 -0.74 -8.33
N THR A 20 -5.50 -0.84 -9.51
CA THR A 20 -6.09 -1.50 -10.68
C THR A 20 -6.24 -3.01 -10.44
N GLN A 21 -7.05 -3.67 -11.24
CA GLN A 21 -7.24 -5.12 -11.14
C GLN A 21 -5.91 -5.87 -11.31
N GLU A 22 -5.08 -5.44 -12.26
CA GLU A 22 -3.78 -6.06 -12.54
C GLU A 22 -2.83 -5.95 -11.34
N LEU A 23 -2.83 -4.81 -10.64
CA LEU A 23 -2.04 -4.64 -9.42
C LEU A 23 -2.58 -5.56 -8.30
N GLN A 24 -3.90 -5.64 -8.16
CA GLN A 24 -4.53 -6.49 -7.15
C GLN A 24 -4.24 -7.98 -7.41
N ASP A 25 -4.27 -8.43 -8.66
CA ASP A 25 -3.95 -9.81 -9.04
C ASP A 25 -2.48 -10.16 -8.75
N LEU A 26 -1.56 -9.22 -8.97
CA LEU A 26 -0.15 -9.38 -8.60
C LEU A 26 0.05 -9.40 -7.08
N LEU A 27 -0.74 -8.65 -6.32
CA LEU A 27 -0.62 -8.53 -4.87
C LEU A 27 -1.30 -9.69 -4.12
N ALA A 28 -2.36 -10.27 -4.69
CA ALA A 28 -3.15 -11.36 -4.10
C ALA A 28 -2.33 -12.57 -3.62
N PRO A 29 -1.39 -13.15 -4.40
CA PRO A 29 -0.57 -14.25 -3.89
C PRO A 29 0.35 -13.81 -2.74
N ILE A 30 0.86 -12.57 -2.78
CA ILE A 30 1.73 -12.02 -1.72
C ILE A 30 0.95 -11.84 -0.42
N ILE A 31 -0.29 -11.32 -0.51
CA ILE A 31 -1.20 -11.18 0.64
C ILE A 31 -1.57 -12.55 1.20
N LYS A 32 -1.83 -13.54 0.34
CA LYS A 32 -2.11 -14.90 0.78
C LYS A 32 -0.97 -15.50 1.61
N ASP A 33 0.27 -15.27 1.21
CA ASP A 33 1.45 -15.88 1.85
C ASP A 33 1.93 -15.11 3.08
N HIS A 34 1.76 -13.78 3.11
CA HIS A 34 2.32 -12.92 4.16
C HIS A 34 1.28 -12.19 5.01
N GLY A 35 0.01 -12.19 4.61
CA GLY A 35 -1.09 -11.46 5.24
C GLY A 35 -1.39 -10.10 4.60
N ASP A 36 -2.48 -9.48 5.04
CA ASP A 36 -2.94 -8.18 4.53
C ASP A 36 -1.92 -7.05 4.78
N PRO A 37 -1.98 -5.95 3.99
CA PRO A 37 -1.30 -4.71 4.31
C PRO A 37 -1.62 -4.23 5.73
N ARG A 38 -0.58 -3.97 6.52
CA ARG A 38 -0.66 -3.37 7.85
C ARG A 38 -0.27 -1.91 7.85
N TYR A 39 0.68 -1.55 6.99
CA TYR A 39 1.19 -0.18 6.89
C TYR A 39 1.21 0.26 5.44
N ILE A 40 0.71 1.46 5.17
CA ILE A 40 0.77 2.10 3.86
C ILE A 40 1.47 3.45 4.05
N VAL A 41 2.55 3.68 3.32
CA VAL A 41 3.39 4.88 3.47
C VAL A 41 3.47 5.62 2.14
N LEU A 42 3.14 6.92 2.13
CA LEU A 42 3.46 7.81 1.03
C LEU A 42 4.71 8.64 1.40
N GLY A 43 5.84 8.28 0.81
CA GLY A 43 7.13 8.93 0.99
C GLY A 43 7.57 9.81 -0.19
N THR A 44 6.65 10.20 -1.07
CA THR A 44 6.95 11.04 -2.24
C THR A 44 5.80 11.97 -2.58
N VAL A 45 6.11 13.06 -3.27
CA VAL A 45 5.12 14.01 -3.81
C VAL A 45 4.78 13.75 -5.29
N ALA A 46 5.42 12.75 -5.90
CA ALA A 46 5.17 12.40 -7.29
C ALA A 46 3.71 11.99 -7.51
N LEU A 47 3.10 12.54 -8.56
CA LEU A 47 1.65 12.56 -8.76
C LEU A 47 1.05 11.16 -8.85
N GLU A 48 1.75 10.26 -9.55
CA GLU A 48 1.37 8.86 -9.76
C GLU A 48 1.25 8.06 -8.47
N HIS A 49 1.94 8.50 -7.41
CA HIS A 49 1.84 7.91 -6.07
C HIS A 49 0.85 8.67 -5.20
N LYS A 50 0.92 10.01 -5.23
CA LYS A 50 0.14 10.88 -4.36
C LYS A 50 -1.35 10.78 -4.62
N VAL A 51 -1.78 10.87 -5.88
CA VAL A 51 -3.21 10.88 -6.26
C VAL A 51 -3.89 9.58 -5.84
N TYR A 52 -3.19 8.46 -5.89
CA TYR A 52 -3.76 7.15 -5.64
C TYR A 52 -3.53 6.63 -4.23
N ALA A 53 -2.74 7.29 -3.38
CA ALA A 53 -2.45 6.81 -2.03
C ALA A 53 -3.71 6.61 -1.18
N GLY A 54 -4.62 7.59 -1.18
CA GLY A 54 -5.90 7.48 -0.46
C GLY A 54 -6.82 6.42 -1.06
N VAL A 55 -6.93 6.37 -2.38
CA VAL A 55 -7.78 5.38 -3.09
C VAL A 55 -7.28 3.95 -2.84
N PHE A 56 -5.97 3.74 -2.89
CA PHE A 56 -5.36 2.45 -2.57
C PHE A 56 -5.67 2.06 -1.11
N ALA A 57 -5.46 2.98 -0.16
CA ALA A 57 -5.68 2.72 1.26
C ALA A 57 -7.13 2.37 1.61
N GLN A 58 -8.12 2.89 0.88
CA GLN A 58 -9.54 2.53 1.06
C GLN A 58 -9.83 1.04 0.85
N ASN A 59 -9.00 0.32 0.08
CA ASN A 59 -9.12 -1.13 -0.12
C ASN A 59 -8.63 -1.94 1.09
N TYR A 60 -7.87 -1.30 2.00
CA TYR A 60 -7.27 -1.95 3.17
C TYR A 60 -7.59 -1.13 4.44
N PRO A 61 -8.87 -1.07 4.86
CA PRO A 61 -9.32 -0.16 5.92
C PRO A 61 -8.74 -0.45 7.32
N LYS A 62 -8.04 -1.58 7.49
CA LYS A 62 -7.35 -1.95 8.73
C LYS A 62 -5.87 -1.54 8.75
N ALA A 63 -5.33 -1.04 7.63
CA ALA A 63 -3.94 -0.62 7.55
C ALA A 63 -3.79 0.79 8.12
N ASP A 64 -2.72 1.03 8.87
CA ASP A 64 -2.34 2.38 9.26
C ASP A 64 -1.71 3.09 8.07
N VAL A 65 -2.15 4.33 7.82
CA VAL A 65 -1.69 5.15 6.69
C VAL A 65 -0.79 6.26 7.21
N TYR A 66 0.46 6.30 6.72
CA TYR A 66 1.45 7.30 7.07
C TYR A 66 1.69 8.24 5.89
N LEU A 67 1.44 9.53 6.12
CA LEU A 67 1.63 10.61 5.17
C LEU A 67 2.44 11.72 5.87
N GLN A 68 3.24 12.46 5.12
CA GLN A 68 3.90 13.65 5.66
C GLN A 68 2.88 14.78 5.87
N PRO A 69 2.97 15.59 6.93
CA PRO A 69 2.12 16.76 7.09
C PRO A 69 2.14 17.67 5.85
N GLY A 70 0.96 18.06 5.37
CA GLY A 70 0.81 18.86 4.15
C GLY A 70 0.82 18.06 2.84
N GLN A 71 0.84 16.71 2.91
CA GLN A 71 0.52 15.85 1.78
C GLN A 71 -0.98 15.76 1.54
#